data_AF-A0A7V5SIW9-F1
#
_entry.id   AF-A0A7V5SIW9-F1
#
_cell.length_a   1.000
_cell.length_b   1.000
_cell.length_c   1.000
_cell.angle_alpha   90.00
_cell.angle_beta   90.00
_cell.angle_gamma   90.00
#
_symmetry.space_group_name_H-M   'P 1'
#
loop_
_entity.id
_entity.type
_entity.pdbx_description
1 polymer ?
#
loop_
_entity_poly.entity_id
_entity_poly.type
_entity_poly.pdbx_seq_one_letter_code
_entity_poly.pdbx_strand_id
1 'polypeptide(L)'
;MHTSAVKWLLAGVFASSVTFAQQGGQLQTPPPPQIIKPKLTVAGLAFAINLINGVEIQGREVDAYLEVRKALNDAFEAAQKANRANPNDEVTLELQLPVAQNLVVLMQRARITGADADRYKQVMDAITEAAQAQQEGGQSQRRR
;
A
#
# COMPACT_ATOMS: atom_id res chain seq x y z
N MET A 1 44.65 18.51 -66.31
CA MET A 1 45.34 19.36 -65.31
C MET A 1 44.59 20.68 -65.21
N HIS A 2 44.31 21.12 -63.97
CA HIS A 2 43.98 22.50 -63.55
C HIS A 2 42.68 23.15 -64.10
N THR A 3 41.57 23.14 -63.34
CA THR A 3 41.13 24.03 -62.22
C THR A 3 40.64 25.41 -62.65
N SER A 4 39.40 25.75 -62.30
CA SER A 4 38.92 27.05 -61.76
C SER A 4 37.39 26.96 -61.55
N ALA A 5 36.89 26.70 -60.34
CA ALA A 5 36.63 27.64 -59.24
C ALA A 5 35.47 28.61 -59.51
N VAL A 6 34.26 28.25 -59.05
CA VAL A 6 33.15 29.20 -58.84
C VAL A 6 32.95 29.32 -57.33
N LYS A 7 33.28 30.51 -56.81
CA LYS A 7 33.07 30.91 -55.43
C LYS A 7 31.61 31.29 -55.25
N TRP A 8 30.87 30.56 -54.42
CA TRP A 8 29.61 31.02 -53.88
C TRP A 8 29.79 31.40 -52.41
N LEU A 9 29.64 32.70 -52.16
CA LEU A 9 29.44 33.30 -50.85
C LEU A 9 28.08 32.83 -50.31
N LEU A 10 28.08 32.12 -49.18
CA LEU A 10 26.88 31.92 -48.36
C LEU A 10 27.08 32.66 -47.05
N ALA A 11 26.33 33.75 -46.91
CA ALA A 11 26.19 34.52 -45.68
C ALA A 11 25.49 33.65 -44.63
N GLY A 12 26.14 33.45 -43.49
CA GLY A 12 25.55 32.77 -42.35
C GLY A 12 24.56 33.68 -41.63
N VAL A 13 23.27 33.31 -41.68
CA VAL A 13 22.25 33.83 -40.78
C VAL A 13 22.28 32.96 -39.52
N PHE A 14 22.85 33.48 -38.43
CA PHE A 14 22.70 32.90 -37.11
C PHE A 14 21.26 33.15 -36.63
N ALA A 15 20.37 32.20 -36.86
CA ALA A 15 19.08 32.14 -36.19
C ALA A 15 19.28 31.52 -34.81
N SER A 16 19.35 32.36 -33.78
CA SER A 16 19.35 31.94 -32.38
C SER A 16 17.97 31.38 -32.04
N SER A 17 17.80 30.06 -32.11
CA SER A 17 16.60 29.39 -31.61
C SER A 17 16.63 29.36 -30.08
N VAL A 18 15.77 30.17 -29.47
CA VAL A 18 15.48 30.10 -28.04
C VAL A 18 14.85 28.73 -27.77
N THR A 19 15.63 27.84 -27.17
CA THR A 19 15.16 26.51 -26.80
C THR A 19 14.32 26.67 -25.54
N PHE A 20 13.01 26.78 -25.70
CA PHE A 20 12.09 26.58 -24.60
C PHE A 20 12.24 25.13 -24.16
N ALA A 21 12.84 24.91 -22.98
CA ALA A 21 12.78 23.64 -22.29
C ALA A 21 11.32 23.36 -21.94
N GLN A 22 10.59 22.69 -22.84
CA GLN A 22 9.41 21.94 -22.47
C GLN A 22 9.87 20.82 -21.55
N GLN A 23 9.93 21.11 -20.25
CA GLN A 23 9.83 20.10 -19.21
C GLN A 23 8.46 19.44 -19.40
N GLY A 24 8.44 18.40 -20.24
CA GLY A 24 7.34 17.47 -20.36
C GLY A 24 7.17 16.78 -19.03
N GLY A 25 6.37 17.38 -18.14
CA GLY A 25 5.78 16.70 -17.00
C GLY A 25 4.88 15.61 -17.52
N GLN A 26 5.47 14.46 -17.84
CA GLN A 26 4.70 13.23 -17.92
C GLN A 26 4.01 13.07 -16.57
N LEU A 27 2.70 13.21 -16.56
CA LEU A 27 1.84 12.82 -15.46
C LEU A 27 2.16 11.35 -15.17
N GLN A 28 3.04 11.11 -14.19
CA GLN A 28 3.30 9.77 -13.68
C GLN A 28 1.99 9.31 -13.06
N THR A 29 1.30 8.40 -13.73
CA THR A 29 0.14 7.71 -13.18
C THR A 29 0.57 7.14 -11.83
N PRO A 30 -0.13 7.45 -10.72
CA PRO A 30 0.20 6.88 -9.42
C PRO A 30 0.28 5.36 -9.55
N PRO A 31 1.30 4.70 -8.98
CA PRO A 31 1.36 3.25 -8.99
C PRO A 31 0.07 2.68 -8.39
N PRO A 32 -0.43 1.54 -8.91
CA PRO A 32 -1.66 0.96 -8.42
C PRO A 32 -1.56 0.67 -6.92
N PRO A 33 -2.65 0.85 -6.15
CA PRO A 33 -2.67 0.57 -4.71
C PRO A 33 -2.20 -0.85 -4.44
N GLN A 34 -1.16 -1.01 -3.63
CA GLN A 34 -0.67 -2.33 -3.25
C GLN A 34 -1.64 -2.90 -2.21
N ILE A 35 -2.28 -4.03 -2.53
CA ILE A 35 -3.21 -4.72 -1.61
C ILE A 35 -2.53 -5.95 -1.05
N ILE A 36 -2.52 -6.12 0.27
CA ILE A 36 -2.08 -7.34 0.94
C ILE A 36 -3.29 -8.15 1.40
N LYS A 37 -3.12 -9.47 1.54
CA LYS A 37 -4.20 -10.40 1.87
C LYS A 37 -3.95 -11.24 3.13
N PRO A 38 -3.84 -10.63 4.33
CA PRO A 38 -3.66 -11.39 5.56
C PRO A 38 -4.85 -12.30 5.83
N LYS A 39 -4.53 -13.50 6.31
CA LYS A 39 -5.51 -14.49 6.73
C LYS A 39 -5.58 -14.51 8.25
N LEU A 40 -6.76 -14.26 8.79
CA LEU A 40 -7.02 -14.27 10.23
C LEU A 40 -8.17 -15.23 10.51
N THR A 41 -8.20 -15.80 11.71
CA THR A 41 -9.44 -16.44 12.18
C THR A 41 -10.49 -15.38 12.50
N VAL A 42 -11.78 -15.75 12.52
CA VAL A 42 -12.86 -14.85 12.99
C VAL A 42 -12.56 -14.32 14.40
N ALA A 43 -12.02 -15.17 15.29
CA ALA A 43 -11.56 -14.77 16.62
C ALA A 43 -10.42 -13.74 16.57
N GLY A 44 -9.43 -13.95 15.70
CA GLY A 44 -8.31 -13.02 15.51
C GLY A 44 -8.77 -11.66 14.97
N LEU A 45 -9.72 -11.66 14.04
CA LEU A 45 -10.34 -10.45 13.50
C LEU A 45 -11.11 -9.69 14.59
N ALA A 46 -11.96 -10.38 15.35
CA ALA A 46 -12.70 -9.80 16.46
C ALA A 46 -11.76 -9.24 17.55
N PHE A 47 -10.67 -9.96 17.84
CA PHE A 47 -9.63 -9.50 18.75
C PHE A 47 -8.99 -8.20 18.26
N ALA A 48 -8.59 -8.12 16.99
CA ALA A 48 -7.99 -6.91 16.41
C ALA A 48 -8.93 -5.71 16.50
N ILE A 49 -10.22 -5.88 16.17
CA ILE A 49 -11.26 -4.84 16.28
C ILE A 49 -11.36 -4.33 17.73
N ASN A 50 -11.50 -5.25 18.68
CA ASN A 50 -11.62 -4.89 20.10
C ASN A 50 -10.37 -4.19 20.62
N LEU A 51 -9.19 -4.62 20.17
CA LEU A 51 -7.93 -4.05 20.58
C LEU A 51 -7.76 -2.61 20.09
N ILE A 52 -8.03 -2.34 18.81
CA ILE A 52 -7.88 -0.97 18.27
C ILE A 52 -8.95 -0.01 18.80
N ASN A 53 -10.13 -0.51 19.18
CA ASN A 53 -11.18 0.31 19.80
C ASN A 53 -10.75 0.89 21.16
N GLY A 54 -9.76 0.28 21.82
CA GLY A 54 -9.20 0.75 23.09
C GLY A 54 -8.01 1.71 22.94
N VAL A 55 -7.58 2.02 21.72
CA VAL A 55 -6.42 2.88 21.47
C VAL A 55 -6.83 4.35 21.52
N GLU A 56 -6.12 5.15 22.31
CA GLU A 56 -6.23 6.60 22.27
C GLU A 56 -5.62 7.12 20.96
N ILE A 57 -6.29 8.03 20.25
CA ILE A 57 -5.79 8.57 18.98
C ILE A 57 -5.65 10.09 19.02
N GLN A 58 -4.69 10.63 18.27
CA GLN A 58 -4.54 12.06 18.06
C GLN A 58 -5.48 12.53 16.94
N GLY A 59 -5.83 13.82 16.91
CA GLY A 59 -6.72 14.37 15.88
C GLY A 59 -6.26 14.11 14.44
N ARG A 60 -4.93 14.09 14.20
CA ARG A 60 -4.34 13.76 12.90
C ARG A 60 -4.44 12.29 12.49
N GLU A 61 -4.77 11.39 13.43
CA GLU A 61 -4.87 9.95 13.21
C GLU A 61 -6.31 9.49 12.96
N VAL A 62 -7.31 10.38 13.07
CA VAL A 62 -8.73 10.04 12.97
C VAL A 62 -9.05 9.34 11.65
N ASP A 63 -8.59 9.88 10.53
CA ASP A 63 -8.88 9.31 9.21
C ASP A 63 -8.25 7.91 9.06
N ALA A 64 -6.99 7.76 9.47
CA ALA A 64 -6.29 6.47 9.45
C ALA A 64 -6.99 5.43 10.35
N TYR A 65 -7.45 5.85 11.53
CA TYR A 65 -8.21 5.00 12.45
C TYR A 65 -9.54 4.57 11.85
N LEU A 66 -10.30 5.50 11.27
CA LEU A 66 -11.59 5.21 10.65
C LEU A 66 -11.45 4.27 9.45
N GLU A 67 -10.41 4.44 8.64
CA GLU A 67 -10.11 3.58 7.51
C GLU A 67 -9.80 2.15 7.95
N VAL A 68 -8.93 1.98 8.96
CA VAL A 68 -8.61 0.67 9.53
C VAL A 68 -9.85 0.02 10.13
N ARG A 69 -10.59 0.75 10.97
CA ARG A 69 -11.81 0.25 11.62
C ARG A 69 -12.84 -0.18 10.59
N LYS A 70 -13.01 0.59 9.52
CA LYS A 70 -13.90 0.24 8.41
C LYS A 70 -13.45 -1.06 7.74
N ALA A 71 -12.17 -1.19 7.38
CA ALA A 71 -11.66 -2.38 6.71
C ALA A 71 -11.86 -3.65 7.54
N LEU A 72 -11.61 -3.59 8.86
CA LEU A 72 -11.84 -4.73 9.76
C LEU A 72 -13.32 -5.09 9.89
N ASN A 73 -14.20 -4.09 10.07
CA ASN A 73 -15.63 -4.33 10.20
C ASN A 73 -16.24 -4.87 8.91
N ASP A 74 -15.86 -4.32 7.75
CA ASP A 74 -16.32 -4.81 6.45
C ASP A 74 -15.93 -6.30 6.26
N ALA A 75 -14.70 -6.68 6.64
CA ALA A 75 -14.26 -8.08 6.60
C ALA A 75 -15.04 -8.97 7.58
N PHE A 76 -15.34 -8.47 8.77
CA PHE A 76 -16.10 -9.20 9.78
C PHE A 76 -17.56 -9.40 9.36
N GLU A 77 -18.19 -8.37 8.82
CA GLU A 77 -19.53 -8.46 8.24
C GLU A 77 -19.58 -9.39 7.04
N ALA A 78 -18.56 -9.36 6.17
CA ALA A 78 -18.46 -10.28 5.03
C ALA A 78 -18.34 -11.74 5.49
N ALA A 79 -17.55 -12.01 6.54
CA ALA A 79 -17.45 -13.34 7.13
C ALA A 79 -18.80 -13.82 7.68
N GLN A 80 -19.52 -12.96 8.41
CA GLN A 80 -20.87 -13.29 8.91
C GLN A 80 -21.87 -13.55 7.78
N LYS A 81 -21.88 -12.73 6.73
CA LYS A 81 -22.72 -12.93 5.54
C LYS A 81 -22.40 -14.23 4.80
N ALA A 82 -21.15 -14.69 4.88
CA ALA A 82 -20.70 -15.98 4.35
C ALA A 82 -20.95 -17.17 5.29
N ASN A 83 -21.73 -17.00 6.37
CA ASN A 83 -22.00 -17.99 7.41
C ASN A 83 -20.72 -18.52 8.11
N ARG A 84 -19.63 -17.75 8.13
CA ARG A 84 -18.43 -18.04 8.94
C ARG A 84 -18.64 -17.53 10.35
N ALA A 85 -19.32 -18.34 11.16
CA ALA A 85 -19.65 -18.03 12.54
C ALA A 85 -18.69 -18.71 13.54
N ASN A 86 -17.88 -19.67 13.10
CA ASN A 86 -16.95 -20.36 14.00
C ASN A 86 -15.76 -19.44 14.31
N PRO A 87 -15.36 -19.29 15.58
CA PRO A 87 -14.17 -18.53 15.97
C PRO A 87 -12.89 -18.92 15.21
N ASN A 88 -12.79 -20.18 14.75
CA ASN A 88 -11.64 -20.72 14.04
C ASN A 88 -11.73 -20.60 12.52
N ASP A 89 -12.85 -20.12 11.97
CA ASP A 89 -12.99 -19.96 10.52
C ASP A 89 -12.00 -18.91 10.00
N GLU A 90 -11.34 -19.20 8.87
CA GLU A 90 -10.43 -18.24 8.25
C GLU A 90 -11.18 -17.15 7.47
N VAL A 91 -10.67 -15.93 7.56
CA VAL A 91 -11.12 -14.74 6.87
C VAL A 91 -9.91 -14.09 6.23
N THR A 92 -10.00 -13.87 4.92
CA THR A 92 -9.00 -13.11 4.16
C THR A 92 -9.38 -11.64 4.20
N LEU A 93 -8.52 -10.80 4.74
CA LEU A 93 -8.71 -9.34 4.71
C LEU A 93 -8.03 -8.78 3.47
N GLU A 94 -8.71 -7.90 2.74
CA GLU A 94 -8.09 -7.16 1.63
C GLU A 94 -7.71 -5.77 2.14
N LEU A 95 -6.43 -5.58 2.46
CA LEU A 95 -5.93 -4.31 3.01
C LEU A 95 -5.04 -3.62 2.00
N GLN A 96 -5.31 -2.35 1.71
CA GLN A 96 -4.29 -1.52 1.07
C GLN A 96 -3.08 -1.40 2.02
N LEU A 97 -1.88 -1.39 1.46
CA LEU A 97 -0.64 -1.39 2.23
C LEU A 97 -0.55 -0.23 3.25
N PRO A 98 -0.98 1.01 2.94
CA PRO A 98 -1.05 2.08 3.95
C PRO A 98 -2.00 1.77 5.11
N VAL A 99 -3.14 1.14 4.83
CA VAL A 99 -4.12 0.74 5.86
C VAL A 99 -3.55 -0.35 6.76
N ALA A 100 -2.84 -1.33 6.17
CA ALA A 100 -2.16 -2.36 6.94
C ALA A 100 -1.08 -1.78 7.87
N GLN A 101 -0.32 -0.78 7.40
CA GLN A 101 0.68 -0.08 8.21
C GLN A 101 0.01 0.68 9.37
N ASN A 102 -1.09 1.37 9.11
CA ASN A 102 -1.87 2.06 10.14
C ASN A 102 -2.42 1.07 11.18
N LEU A 103 -2.91 -0.10 10.74
CA LEU A 103 -3.36 -1.17 11.64
C LEU A 103 -2.23 -1.64 12.56
N VAL A 104 -1.04 -1.90 12.01
CA VAL A 104 0.15 -2.29 12.79
C VAL A 104 0.49 -1.23 13.83
N VAL A 105 0.50 0.05 13.44
CA VAL A 105 0.79 1.17 14.36
C VAL A 105 -0.26 1.25 15.47
N LEU A 106 -1.55 1.11 15.16
CA LEU A 106 -2.62 1.12 16.16
C LEU A 106 -2.47 -0.08 17.11
N MET A 107 -2.22 -1.27 16.59
CA MET A 107 -2.02 -2.48 17.40
C MET A 107 -0.79 -2.37 18.33
N GLN A 108 0.31 -1.76 17.87
CA GLN A 108 1.51 -1.54 18.70
C GLN A 108 1.27 -0.56 19.87
N ARG A 109 0.29 0.32 19.75
CA ARG A 109 -0.08 1.29 20.80
C ARG A 109 -1.05 0.71 21.82
N ALA A 110 -1.71 -0.39 21.49
CA ALA A 110 -2.70 -1.00 22.36
C ALA A 110 -2.03 -1.69 23.56
N ARG A 111 -2.74 -1.71 24.70
CA ARG A 111 -2.32 -2.46 25.89
C ARG A 111 -2.93 -3.84 25.84
N ILE A 112 -2.10 -4.87 25.97
CA ILE A 112 -2.54 -6.27 26.00
C ILE A 112 -2.21 -6.90 27.35
N THR A 113 -3.02 -7.88 27.75
CA THR A 113 -2.68 -8.76 28.88
C THR A 113 -1.75 -9.87 28.41
N GLY A 114 -0.99 -10.48 29.33
CA GLY A 114 -0.18 -11.65 29.00
C GLY A 114 -0.99 -12.83 28.45
N ALA A 115 -2.25 -12.96 28.86
CA ALA A 115 -3.16 -14.00 28.36
C ALA A 115 -3.54 -13.84 26.88
N ASP A 116 -3.37 -12.63 26.32
CA ASP A 116 -3.68 -12.32 24.93
C ASP A 116 -2.43 -12.27 24.03
N ALA A 117 -1.23 -12.51 24.58
CA ALA A 117 0.04 -12.38 23.87
C ALA A 117 0.09 -13.24 22.60
N ASP A 118 -0.37 -14.49 22.68
CA ASP A 118 -0.39 -15.41 21.55
C ASP A 118 -1.33 -14.93 20.43
N ARG A 119 -2.53 -14.44 20.80
CA ARG A 119 -3.50 -13.92 19.81
C ARG A 119 -2.97 -12.65 19.15
N TYR A 120 -2.34 -11.77 19.92
CA TYR A 120 -1.68 -10.59 19.40
C TYR A 120 -0.61 -10.96 18.37
N LYS A 121 0.27 -11.90 18.74
CA LYS A 121 1.34 -12.36 17.86
C LYS A 121 0.79 -12.98 16.57
N GLN A 122 -0.22 -13.84 16.65
CA GLN A 122 -0.84 -14.46 15.47
C GLN A 122 -1.37 -13.43 14.48
N VAL A 123 -2.04 -12.36 14.96
CA VAL A 123 -2.55 -11.31 14.08
C VAL A 123 -1.40 -10.52 13.43
N MET A 124 -0.38 -10.15 14.21
CA MET A 124 0.78 -9.39 13.71
C MET A 124 1.60 -10.19 12.70
N ASP A 125 1.79 -11.49 12.95
CA ASP A 125 2.50 -12.40 12.06
C ASP A 125 1.73 -12.52 10.72
N ALA A 126 0.42 -12.73 10.75
CA ALA A 126 -0.40 -12.82 9.53
C ALA A 126 -0.35 -11.54 8.67
N ILE A 127 -0.35 -10.36 9.28
CA ILE A 127 -0.18 -9.08 8.54
C ILE A 127 1.20 -8.99 7.90
N THR A 128 2.24 -9.36 8.66
CA THR A 128 3.64 -9.28 8.21
C THR A 128 3.92 -10.28 7.09
N GLU A 129 3.44 -11.52 7.23
CA GLU A 129 3.56 -12.56 6.21
C GLU A 129 2.86 -12.15 4.91
N ALA A 130 1.65 -11.58 5.00
CA ALA A 130 0.94 -11.10 3.81
C ALA A 130 1.65 -9.92 3.13
N ALA A 131 2.29 -9.04 3.90
CA ALA A 131 3.10 -7.96 3.36
C ALA A 131 4.36 -8.48 2.65
N GLN A 132 5.04 -9.49 3.21
CA GLN A 132 6.21 -10.12 2.61
C GLN A 132 5.86 -10.87 1.33
N ALA A 133 4.80 -11.67 1.34
CA ALA A 133 4.34 -12.41 0.16
C ALA A 133 4.01 -11.49 -1.02
N GLN A 134 3.48 -10.29 -0.75
CA GLN A 134 3.20 -9.30 -1.79
C GLN A 134 4.49 -8.69 -2.40
N GLN A 135 5.55 -8.54 -1.60
CA GLN A 135 6.85 -8.08 -2.09
C GLN A 135 7.53 -9.10 -2.99
N GLU A 136 7.42 -10.40 -2.66
CA GLU A 136 7.98 -11.50 -3.45
C GLU A 136 7.20 -11.75 -4.76
N GLY A 137 5.86 -11.66 -4.71
CA GLY A 137 5.00 -11.75 -5.88
C GLY A 137 5.27 -10.64 -6.91
N GLY A 138 5.48 -9.40 -6.43
CA GLY A 138 5.82 -8.26 -7.27
C GLY A 138 7.22 -8.32 -7.90
N GLN A 139 8.18 -8.99 -7.26
CA GLN A 139 9.53 -9.19 -7.82
C GLN A 139 9.54 -10.26 -8.93
N SER A 140 8.74 -11.31 -8.78
CA SER A 140 8.61 -12.38 -9.79
C SER A 140 7.99 -11.88 -11.10
N GLN A 141 7.15 -10.85 -11.02
CA GLN A 141 6.48 -10.24 -12.18
C GLN A 141 7.36 -9.20 -12.91
N ARG A 142 8.41 -8.67 -12.26
CA ARG A 142 9.38 -7.72 -12.84
C ARG A 142 10.56 -8.39 -13.54
N ARG A 143 10.73 -9.71 -13.39
CA ARG A 143 11.81 -10.50 -14.00
C ARG A 143 11.38 -11.28 -15.25
N ARG A 144 10.19 -11.01 -15.80
CA ARG A 144 9.70 -11.59 -17.05
C ARG A 144 9.59 -10.53 -18.12
#